data_AF-A0A2E8QLM8-F1
#
_entry.id   AF-A0A2E8QLM8-F1
#
_cell.length_a   1.000
_cell.length_b   1.000
_cell.length_c   1.000
_cell.angle_alpha   90.00
_cell.angle_beta   90.00
_cell.angle_gamma   90.00
#
_symmetry.space_group_name_H-M   'P 1'
#
loop_
_entity.id
_entity.type
_entity.pdbx_description
1 polymer ?
#
loop_
_entity_poly.entity_id
_entity_poly.type
_entity_poly.pdbx_seq_one_letter_code
_entity_poly.pdbx_strand_id
1 'polypeptide(L)'
;MIGPNSYRSDNLTELRINSSLEEVMAEVGIWLDSQSGTDVIGEWPGQTHSVFRTLMFRFPDDFVVRGFCDNGDTVLHIYSKSRLGVSDLGVNKARVLSFNDYMSNIEMATSECT
;
A
#
# COMPACT_ATOMS: atom_id res chain seq x y z
N MET A 1 5.19 -9.36 -8.13
CA MET A 1 5.76 -9.14 -6.80
C MET A 1 7.27 -9.07 -6.93
N ILE A 2 7.89 -7.92 -6.71
CA ILE A 2 9.26 -7.74 -6.19
C ILE A 2 9.19 -6.34 -5.52
N GLY A 3 9.47 -6.15 -4.24
CA GLY A 3 10.80 -6.30 -3.63
C GLY A 3 11.76 -5.22 -4.19
N PRO A 4 12.86 -4.90 -3.50
CA PRO A 4 13.39 -3.56 -3.12
C PRO A 4 13.65 -2.49 -4.20
N ASN A 5 13.22 -2.67 -5.45
CA ASN A 5 13.35 -1.68 -6.50
C ASN A 5 12.13 -0.74 -6.51
N SER A 6 12.31 0.48 -6.00
CA SER A 6 11.31 1.55 -6.01
C SER A 6 10.92 1.91 -7.45
N TYR A 7 9.81 1.39 -7.95
CA TYR A 7 9.20 1.95 -9.15
C TYR A 7 8.32 3.14 -8.74
N ARG A 8 8.85 4.37 -8.93
CA ARG A 8 8.11 5.65 -8.81
C ARG A 8 7.71 6.11 -7.38
N SER A 9 8.49 5.84 -6.34
CA SER A 9 8.22 6.32 -4.96
C SER A 9 9.28 7.26 -4.35
N ASP A 10 10.09 7.98 -5.15
CA ASP A 10 11.13 8.90 -4.64
C ASP A 10 12.00 8.31 -3.49
N ASN A 11 12.53 7.09 -3.68
CA ASN A 11 13.35 6.35 -2.70
C ASN A 11 12.61 5.81 -1.46
N LEU A 12 11.28 5.89 -1.37
CA LEU A 12 10.52 5.16 -0.35
C LEU A 12 10.45 3.68 -0.72
N THR A 13 11.43 2.89 -0.25
CA THR A 13 11.50 1.44 -0.53
C THR A 13 10.64 0.61 0.42
N GLU A 14 10.41 1.11 1.63
CA GLU A 14 9.67 0.43 2.69
C GLU A 14 9.11 1.42 3.71
N LEU A 15 7.96 1.07 4.32
CA LEU A 15 7.43 1.73 5.51
C LEU A 15 7.68 0.82 6.71
N ARG A 16 8.26 1.36 7.78
CA ARG A 16 8.47 0.64 9.04
C ARG A 16 7.56 1.21 10.11
N ILE A 17 6.81 0.34 10.76
CA ILE A 17 5.83 0.70 11.77
C ILE A 17 6.07 -0.19 12.99
N ASN A 18 6.24 0.43 14.16
CA ASN A 18 6.43 -0.26 15.44
C ASN A 18 5.07 -0.70 16.00
N SER A 19 4.46 -1.66 15.32
CA SER A 19 3.17 -2.25 15.66
C SER A 19 3.07 -3.65 15.03
N SER A 20 2.14 -4.46 15.50
CA SER A 20 1.92 -5.82 15.02
C SER A 20 1.46 -5.84 13.57
N LEU A 21 1.78 -6.93 12.86
CA LEU A 21 1.35 -7.10 11.47
C LEU A 21 -0.18 -7.03 11.33
N GLU A 22 -0.91 -7.54 12.32
CA GLU A 22 -2.37 -7.54 12.33
C GLU A 22 -2.93 -6.11 12.40
N GLU A 23 -2.46 -5.30 13.37
CA GLU A 23 -2.89 -3.92 13.55
C GLU A 23 -2.56 -3.07 12.31
N VAL A 24 -1.34 -3.21 11.80
CA VAL A 24 -0.91 -2.48 10.60
C VAL A 24 -1.73 -2.88 9.38
N MET A 25 -1.95 -4.17 9.14
CA MET A 25 -2.72 -4.61 7.97
C MET A 25 -4.22 -4.29 8.11
N ALA A 26 -4.76 -4.18 9.32
CA ALA A 26 -6.10 -3.67 9.56
C ALA A 26 -6.22 -2.20 9.13
N GLU A 27 -5.25 -1.36 9.49
CA GLU A 27 -5.20 0.05 9.04
C GLU A 27 -5.03 0.19 7.53
N VAL A 28 -4.29 -0.72 6.88
CA VAL A 28 -4.23 -0.80 5.42
C VAL A 28 -5.62 -1.05 4.83
N GLY A 29 -6.40 -1.97 5.43
CA GLY A 29 -7.77 -2.24 5.01
C GLY A 29 -8.68 -1.02 5.14
N ILE A 30 -8.63 -0.34 6.29
CA ILE A 30 -9.39 0.89 6.55
C ILE A 30 -9.06 1.97 5.51
N TRP A 31 -7.78 2.16 5.22
CA TRP A 31 -7.36 3.12 4.20
C TRP A 31 -7.93 2.75 2.83
N LEU A 32 -7.82 1.49 2.41
CA LEU A 32 -8.34 1.00 1.12
C LEU A 32 -9.85 1.20 0.99
N ASP A 33 -10.61 0.89 2.05
CA ASP A 33 -12.06 1.05 2.08
C ASP A 33 -12.51 2.52 2.02
N SER A 34 -11.67 3.44 2.52
CA SER A 34 -11.92 4.88 2.42
C SER A 34 -11.68 5.45 1.01
N GLN A 35 -10.99 4.72 0.12
CA GLN A 35 -10.65 5.21 -1.21
C GLN A 35 -11.78 4.99 -2.21
N SER A 36 -12.27 6.07 -2.84
CA SER A 36 -13.32 5.99 -3.87
C SER A 36 -12.85 5.21 -5.11
N GLY A 37 -13.69 4.31 -5.61
CA GLY A 37 -13.41 3.58 -6.85
C GLY A 37 -12.34 2.50 -6.69
N THR A 38 -12.23 1.93 -5.49
CA THR A 38 -11.27 0.88 -5.14
C THR A 38 -12.00 -0.42 -4.88
N ASP A 39 -11.53 -1.50 -5.51
CA ASP A 39 -12.03 -2.85 -5.31
C ASP A 39 -10.90 -3.70 -4.70
N VAL A 40 -11.07 -4.27 -3.50
CA VAL A 40 -10.14 -5.29 -2.96
C VAL A 40 -10.48 -6.62 -3.61
N ILE A 41 -9.58 -7.13 -4.46
CA ILE A 41 -9.81 -8.35 -5.27
C ILE A 41 -9.10 -9.58 -4.73
N GLY A 42 -8.30 -9.42 -3.67
CA GLY A 42 -7.66 -10.50 -2.97
C GLY A 42 -7.05 -10.06 -1.65
N GLU A 43 -7.23 -10.90 -0.63
CA GLU A 43 -6.61 -10.77 0.68
C GLU A 43 -5.96 -12.10 1.06
N TRP A 44 -4.76 -12.00 1.60
CA TRP A 44 -3.98 -13.10 2.12
C TRP A 44 -3.32 -12.64 3.43
N PRO A 45 -2.86 -13.57 4.28
CA PRO A 45 -2.10 -13.20 5.47
C PRO A 45 -0.93 -12.27 5.13
N GLY A 46 -0.96 -11.04 5.66
CA GLY A 46 0.06 -10.02 5.41
C GLY A 46 0.05 -9.43 3.99
N GLN A 47 -1.00 -9.60 3.19
CA GLN A 47 -1.04 -9.02 1.84
C GLN A 47 -2.45 -8.68 1.37
N THR A 48 -2.61 -7.49 0.78
CA THR A 48 -3.83 -7.07 0.07
C THR A 48 -3.52 -6.80 -1.40
N HIS A 49 -4.48 -7.08 -2.27
CA HIS A 49 -4.46 -6.68 -3.68
C HIS A 49 -5.76 -5.95 -4.00
N SER A 50 -5.64 -4.66 -4.26
CA SER A 50 -6.74 -3.79 -4.68
C SER A 50 -6.55 -3.24 -6.09
N VAL A 51 -7.66 -2.86 -6.71
CA VAL A 51 -7.73 -2.26 -8.03
C VAL A 51 -8.39 -0.90 -7.90
N PHE A 52 -7.66 0.15 -8.26
CA PHE A 52 -8.16 1.51 -8.33
C PHE A 52 -8.65 1.82 -9.75
N ARG A 53 -9.82 2.46 -9.87
CA ARG A 53 -10.38 2.92 -11.15
C ARG A 53 -10.37 4.44 -11.20
N THR A 54 -9.34 5.00 -11.81
CA THR A 54 -9.17 6.47 -11.90
C THR A 54 -10.27 7.11 -12.76
N LEU A 55 -10.98 8.10 -12.22
CA LEU A 55 -12.21 8.70 -12.78
C LEU A 55 -12.10 9.22 -14.23
N MET A 56 -10.96 9.78 -14.64
CA MET A 56 -10.84 10.43 -15.94
C MET A 56 -10.75 9.45 -17.12
N PHE A 57 -10.21 8.25 -16.92
CA PHE A 57 -9.98 7.27 -18.00
C PHE A 57 -10.37 5.83 -17.65
N ARG A 58 -10.89 5.58 -16.43
CA ARG A 58 -11.34 4.27 -15.92
C ARG A 58 -10.32 3.14 -16.05
N PHE A 59 -9.04 3.48 -16.22
CA PHE A 59 -7.99 2.48 -16.32
C PHE A 59 -7.81 1.79 -14.96
N PRO A 60 -7.86 0.45 -14.92
CA PRO A 60 -7.60 -0.29 -13.69
C PRO A 60 -6.11 -0.22 -13.37
N ASP A 61 -5.80 0.30 -12.19
CA ASP A 61 -4.47 0.33 -11.62
C ASP A 61 -4.40 -0.67 -10.46
N ASP A 62 -3.41 -1.55 -10.48
CA ASP A 62 -3.16 -2.45 -9.37
C ASP A 62 -2.46 -1.70 -8.23
N PHE A 63 -2.90 -1.96 -7.00
CA PHE A 63 -2.25 -1.54 -5.77
C PHE A 63 -2.13 -2.74 -4.85
N VAL A 64 -0.91 -3.11 -4.50
CA VAL A 64 -0.62 -4.28 -3.67
C VAL A 64 0.19 -3.82 -2.48
N VAL A 65 -0.28 -4.17 -1.28
CA VAL A 65 0.45 -3.96 -0.04
C VAL A 65 0.83 -5.32 0.51
N ARG A 66 2.09 -5.48 0.87
CA ARG A 66 2.60 -6.67 1.54
C ARG A 66 3.29 -6.26 2.84
N GLY A 67 2.75 -6.70 3.96
CA GLY A 67 3.35 -6.59 5.28
C GLY A 67 4.09 -7.86 5.69
N PHE A 68 5.16 -7.70 6.45
CA PHE A 68 5.89 -8.77 7.12
C PHE A 68 6.63 -8.22 8.34
N CYS A 69 6.91 -9.07 9.32
CA CYS A 69 7.72 -8.69 10.47
C CYS A 69 9.21 -8.68 10.09
N ASP A 70 9.93 -7.65 10.52
CA ASP A 70 11.39 -7.56 10.44
C ASP A 70 11.92 -6.74 11.61
N ASN A 71 12.76 -7.38 12.44
CA ASN A 71 13.35 -6.79 13.65
C ASN A 71 12.34 -6.21 14.66
N GLY A 72 11.19 -6.87 14.86
CA GLY A 72 10.15 -6.44 15.80
C GLY A 72 9.18 -5.40 15.24
N ASP A 73 9.51 -4.79 14.10
CA ASP A 73 8.64 -3.86 13.39
C ASP A 73 7.86 -4.57 12.27
N THR A 74 6.70 -4.04 11.92
CA THR A 74 6.03 -4.36 10.67
C THR A 74 6.63 -3.53 9.53
N VAL A 75 7.04 -4.21 8.47
CA VAL A 75 7.55 -3.61 7.24
C VAL A 75 6.52 -3.77 6.12
N LEU A 76 6.14 -2.66 5.48
CA LEU A 76 5.26 -2.67 4.31
C LEU A 76 6.04 -2.42 3.02
N HIS A 77 5.83 -3.32 2.06
CA HIS A 77 6.16 -3.11 0.66
C HIS A 77 4.92 -2.72 -0.13
N ILE A 78 5.00 -1.63 -0.89
CA ILE A 78 3.91 -1.14 -1.72
C ILE A 78 4.27 -1.28 -3.20
N TYR A 79 3.31 -1.75 -3.98
CA TYR A 79 3.40 -1.80 -5.43
C TYR A 79 2.18 -1.13 -6.04
N SER A 80 2.39 -0.12 -6.89
CA SER A 80 1.30 0.50 -7.65
C SER A 80 1.65 0.63 -9.12
N LYS A 81 0.81 0.10 -10.01
CA LYS A 81 1.05 0.14 -11.46
C LYS A 81 -0.24 0.07 -12.26
N SER A 82 -0.30 0.85 -13.33
CA SER A 82 -1.35 0.72 -14.34
C SER A 82 -1.25 -0.58 -15.12
N ARG A 83 -2.38 -1.27 -15.30
CA ARG A 83 -2.45 -2.50 -16.12
C ARG A 83 -2.19 -2.27 -17.61
N LEU A 84 -2.46 -1.06 -18.09
CA LEU A 84 -2.33 -0.73 -19.51
C LEU A 84 -0.94 -0.24 -19.90
N GLY A 85 -0.05 0.02 -18.92
CA GLY A 85 1.33 0.43 -19.18
C GLY A 85 1.51 1.83 -19.81
N VAL A 86 0.43 2.57 -20.06
CA VAL A 86 0.45 3.94 -20.57
C VAL A 86 0.84 4.90 -19.44
N SER A 87 1.51 6.01 -19.77
CA SER A 87 1.83 7.07 -18.80
C SER A 87 0.60 7.44 -17.98
N ASP A 88 0.70 7.29 -16.66
CA ASP A 88 -0.39 7.47 -15.68
C ASP A 88 -0.46 8.91 -15.15
N LEU A 89 0.27 9.84 -15.79
CA LEU A 89 0.41 11.25 -15.38
C LEU A 89 0.78 11.44 -13.90
N GLY A 90 1.44 10.44 -13.30
CA GLY A 90 1.85 10.48 -11.89
C GLY A 90 0.76 10.08 -10.88
N VAL A 91 -0.41 9.62 -11.33
CA VAL A 91 -1.52 9.22 -10.43
C VAL A 91 -1.11 8.08 -9.49
N ASN A 92 -0.39 7.05 -9.99
CA ASN A 92 0.08 5.97 -9.14
C ASN A 92 1.12 6.45 -8.12
N LYS A 93 2.00 7.40 -8.49
CA LYS A 93 2.94 8.02 -7.56
C LYS A 93 2.20 8.80 -6.47
N ALA A 94 1.23 9.64 -6.83
CA ALA A 94 0.41 10.38 -5.88
C ALA A 94 -0.33 9.46 -4.91
N ARG A 95 -0.81 8.30 -5.39
CA ARG A 95 -1.46 7.29 -4.56
C ARG A 95 -0.53 6.69 -3.52
N VAL A 96 0.69 6.30 -3.92
CA VAL A 96 1.69 5.77 -2.98
C VAL A 96 2.07 6.81 -1.93
N LEU A 97 2.20 8.09 -2.31
CA LEU A 97 2.50 9.17 -1.36
C LEU A 97 1.34 9.43 -0.40
N SER A 98 0.09 9.41 -0.88
CA SER A 98 -1.11 9.54 -0.02
C SER A 98 -1.22 8.39 0.98
N PHE A 99 -0.96 7.16 0.53
CA PHE A 99 -0.91 5.99 1.41
C PHE A 99 0.19 6.13 2.47
N ASN A 100 1.40 6.51 2.06
CA ASN A 100 2.53 6.74 2.96
C ASN A 100 2.20 7.79 4.03
N ASP A 101 1.61 8.91 3.62
CA ASP A 101 1.21 9.99 4.52
C ASP A 101 0.17 9.50 5.54
N TYR A 102 -0.85 8.78 5.12
CA TYR A 102 -1.84 8.19 6.03
C TYR A 102 -1.19 7.27 7.06
N MET A 103 -0.42 6.28 6.60
CA MET A 103 0.19 5.28 7.48
C MET A 103 1.25 5.86 8.43
N SER A 104 1.89 6.97 8.06
CA SER A 104 2.90 7.63 8.88
C SER A 104 2.32 8.54 9.97
N ASN A 105 1.06 8.97 9.80
CA ASN A 105 0.41 9.92 10.71
C ASN A 105 -0.71 9.28 11.56
N ILE A 106 -1.10 8.03 11.27
CA ILE A 106 -2.10 7.32 12.08
C ILE A 106 -1.47 6.80 13.38
N GLU A 107 -2.16 6.98 14.50
CA GLU A 107 -1.75 6.43 15.79
C GLU A 107 -2.18 4.96 15.89
N MET A 108 -1.21 4.07 16.09
CA MET A 108 -1.43 2.63 16.29
C MET A 108 -0.89 2.24 17.67
N ALA A 109 -1.45 1.20 18.28
CA ALA A 109 -0.89 0.65 19.50
C ALA A 109 0.51 0.07 19.19
N THR A 110 1.47 0.37 20.07
CA THR A 110 2.82 -0.17 19.94
C THR A 110 2.81 -1.62 20.40
N SER A 111 3.23 -2.52 19.51
CA SER A 111 3.26 -3.95 19.76
C SER A 111 4.33 -4.60 18.87
N GLU A 112 5.02 -5.60 19.40
CA GLU A 112 6.07 -6.31 18.66
C GLU A 112 5.47 -7.19 17.58
N CYS A 113 6.04 -7.12 16.38
CA CYS A 113 5.74 -8.01 15.27
C CYS A 113 6.63 -9.27 15.35
N THR A 114 6.02 -10.44 15.53
CA THR A 114 6.71 -11.74 15.64
C THR A 114 6.31 -12.72 14.56
#